data_AF-A0A7X9F7W9-F1
#
_entry.id   AF-A0A7X9F7W9-F1
#
_cell.length_a   1.000
_cell.length_b   1.000
_cell.length_c   1.000
_cell.angle_alpha   90.00
_cell.angle_beta   90.00
_cell.angle_gamma   90.00
#
_symmetry.space_group_name_H-M   'P 1'
#
loop_
_entity.id
_entity.type
_entity.pdbx_description
1 polymer ?
#
loop_
_entity_poly.entity_id
_entity_poly.type
_entity_poly.pdbx_seq_one_letter_code
_entity_poly.pdbx_strand_id
1 'polypeptide(L)'
;MKDLSKILQIRYNNVRPAAGMLLLAEPFLGDPFFSRSVVLLIEHNEEGSFGLIINKEVPVKPAEAISSLGNYEGKVFVGGPVQPRSIFYLHTLGQRLEGSLPVIDHLYWGGDAMQLNQMIMKGEVKPGEVRFFLGYSGWSPGQLQDELKRD
;
A
#
# COMPACT_ATOMS: atom_id res chain seq x y z
N MET A 1 1.22 14.41 33.24
CA MET A 1 1.27 13.37 32.17
C MET A 1 2.64 12.71 32.29
N LYS A 2 2.73 11.40 32.53
CA LYS A 2 4.05 10.73 32.67
C LYS A 2 4.77 10.80 31.33
N ASP A 3 6.02 11.24 31.35
CA ASP A 3 6.91 11.27 30.20
C ASP A 3 7.14 9.82 29.70
N LEU A 4 6.40 9.44 28.66
CA LEU A 4 6.41 8.09 28.08
C LEU A 4 7.73 7.77 27.39
N SER A 5 8.56 8.78 27.08
CA SER A 5 9.90 8.61 26.49
C SER A 5 10.84 7.80 27.39
N LYS A 6 10.57 7.76 28.71
CA LYS A 6 11.37 6.98 29.68
C LYS A 6 11.03 5.49 29.70
N ILE A 7 9.92 5.08 29.08
CA ILE A 7 9.43 3.69 29.08
C ILE A 7 9.52 3.06 27.69
N LEU A 8 9.34 3.85 26.63
CA LEU A 8 9.44 3.42 25.24
C LEU A 8 10.67 4.07 24.58
N GLN A 9 11.76 3.32 24.47
CA GLN A 9 12.87 3.68 23.58
C GLN A 9 12.57 3.13 22.18
N ILE A 10 12.17 4.01 21.27
CA ILE A 10 12.06 3.67 19.84
C ILE A 10 13.47 3.52 19.29
N ARG A 11 13.74 2.40 18.62
CA ARG A 11 15.01 2.14 17.94
C ARG A 11 14.76 2.11 16.45
N TYR A 12 15.39 3.03 15.75
CA TYR A 12 15.44 3.06 14.30
C TYR A 12 16.58 2.18 13.82
N ASN A 13 16.40 1.59 12.63
CA ASN A 13 17.48 0.91 11.94
C ASN A 13 18.09 1.88 10.92
N ASN A 14 19.33 1.61 10.48
CA ASN A 14 20.00 2.40 9.44
C ASN A 14 19.80 1.76 8.06
N VAL A 15 18.67 1.09 7.84
CA VAL A 15 18.39 0.44 6.55
C VAL A 15 17.97 1.51 5.56
N ARG A 16 18.60 1.52 4.39
CA ARG A 16 18.23 2.43 3.31
C ARG A 16 16.88 1.99 2.73
N PRO A 17 15.91 2.90 2.55
CA PRO A 17 14.64 2.57 1.92
C PRO A 17 14.84 1.99 0.52
N ALA A 18 14.00 1.02 0.18
CA ALA A 18 13.94 0.41 -1.14
C ALA A 18 12.53 -0.11 -1.39
N ALA A 19 12.20 -0.35 -2.67
CA ALA A 19 10.99 -1.10 -3.02
C ALA A 19 10.97 -2.45 -2.29
N GLY A 20 9.78 -2.85 -1.83
CA GLY A 20 9.58 -4.07 -1.04
C GLY A 20 9.78 -3.91 0.47
N MET A 21 10.28 -2.76 0.95
CA MET A 21 10.44 -2.51 2.38
C MET A 21 9.14 -1.99 3.03
N LEU A 22 9.02 -2.24 4.33
CA LEU A 22 7.94 -1.73 5.15
C LEU A 22 8.40 -0.52 5.96
N LEU A 23 7.62 0.56 5.91
CA LEU A 23 7.72 1.68 6.84
C LEU A 23 6.69 1.50 7.95
N LEU A 24 7.15 1.61 9.19
CA LEU A 24 6.30 1.50 10.37
C LEU A 24 6.11 2.90 10.94
N ALA A 25 4.86 3.35 11.02
CA ALA A 25 4.56 4.61 11.67
C ALA A 25 4.90 4.53 13.16
N GLU A 26 5.42 5.63 13.69
CA GLU A 26 5.64 5.74 15.11
C GLU A 26 4.32 5.64 15.90
N PRO A 27 4.36 5.10 17.13
CA PRO A 27 3.18 4.98 17.97
C PRO A 27 2.42 6.30 18.21
N PHE A 28 3.13 7.43 18.18
CA PHE A 28 2.60 8.75 18.50
C PHE A 28 2.54 9.69 17.30
N LEU A 29 2.69 9.17 16.08
CA LEU A 29 2.56 9.98 14.86
C LEU A 29 1.16 10.61 14.80
N GLY A 30 1.14 11.94 14.78
CA GLY A 30 -0.08 12.75 14.85
C GLY A 30 -0.87 12.83 13.55
N ASP A 31 -0.28 12.39 12.43
CA ASP A 31 -0.97 12.36 11.14
C ASP A 31 -2.07 11.27 11.15
N PRO A 32 -3.35 11.62 10.90
CA PRO A 32 -4.45 10.66 10.95
C PRO A 32 -4.38 9.57 9.87
N PHE A 33 -3.82 9.87 8.69
CA PHE A 33 -3.61 8.89 7.61
C PHE A 33 -2.51 7.91 7.97
N PHE A 34 -1.48 8.33 8.68
CA PHE A 34 -0.32 7.48 8.99
C PHE A 34 -0.29 6.96 10.43
N SER A 35 -1.15 7.43 11.33
CA SER A 35 -1.19 6.89 12.70
C SER A 35 -1.44 5.38 12.68
N ARG A 36 -0.53 4.63 13.30
CA ARG A 36 -0.50 3.15 13.34
C ARG A 36 -0.50 2.49 11.95
N SER A 37 0.00 3.17 10.92
CA SER A 37 0.08 2.60 9.58
C SER A 37 1.32 1.73 9.41
N VAL A 38 1.18 0.75 8.52
CA VAL A 38 2.29 0.02 7.91
C VAL A 38 2.23 0.34 6.42
N VAL A 39 3.26 0.99 5.89
CA VAL A 39 3.35 1.31 4.47
C VAL A 39 4.29 0.33 3.79
N LEU A 40 3.85 -0.32 2.72
CA LEU A 40 4.74 -1.03 1.80
C LEU A 40 5.24 -0.06 0.74
N LEU A 41 6.55 0.12 0.64
CA LEU A 41 7.17 0.84 -0.47
C LEU A 41 7.09 -0.03 -1.72
N ILE A 42 6.42 0.50 -2.74
CA ILE A 42 6.26 -0.14 -4.03
C ILE A 42 7.35 0.32 -5.00
N GLU A 43 7.70 1.60 -4.94
CA GLU A 43 8.78 2.19 -5.71
C GLU A 43 9.58 3.18 -4.86
N HIS A 44 10.90 3.23 -5.08
CA HIS A 44 11.80 4.17 -4.44
C HIS A 44 12.97 4.48 -5.37
N ASN A 45 13.07 5.71 -5.87
CA ASN A 45 14.13 6.17 -6.76
C ASN A 45 14.42 7.67 -6.58
N GLU A 46 15.20 8.26 -7.47
CA GLU A 46 15.59 9.68 -7.42
C GLU A 46 14.40 10.63 -7.66
N GLU A 47 13.34 10.17 -8.33
CA GLU A 47 12.13 10.96 -8.60
C GLU A 47 11.15 10.96 -7.41
N GLY A 48 11.36 10.08 -6.43
CA GLY A 48 10.56 10.03 -5.21
C GLY A 48 10.29 8.61 -4.71
N SER A 49 9.26 8.50 -3.88
CA SER A 49 8.80 7.20 -3.37
C SER A 49 7.30 7.05 -3.53
N PHE A 50 6.87 5.83 -3.84
CA PHE A 50 5.48 5.45 -3.95
C PHE A 50 5.23 4.23 -3.05
N GLY A 51 4.18 4.30 -2.24
CA GLY A 51 3.85 3.24 -1.29
C GLY A 51 2.36 3.15 -0.99
N LEU A 52 1.96 2.04 -0.37
CA LEU A 52 0.58 1.74 -0.01
C LEU A 52 0.50 1.36 1.46
N ILE A 53 -0.42 1.98 2.20
CA ILE A 53 -0.77 1.54 3.55
C ILE A 53 -1.49 0.19 3.46
N ILE A 54 -0.91 -0.85 4.07
CA ILE A 54 -1.38 -2.24 3.91
C ILE A 54 -2.29 -2.74 5.04
N ASN A 55 -2.46 -1.95 6.11
CA ASN A 55 -3.14 -2.37 7.33
C ASN A 55 -4.37 -1.51 7.71
N LYS A 56 -4.88 -0.68 6.80
CA LYS A 56 -6.10 0.13 7.01
C LYS A 56 -7.23 -0.32 6.08
N GLU A 57 -7.92 -1.39 6.48
CA GLU A 57 -9.10 -1.93 5.76
C GLU A 57 -10.29 -0.96 5.86
N VAL A 58 -11.03 -0.83 4.76
CA VAL A 58 -12.29 -0.09 4.70
C VAL A 58 -13.43 -1.12 4.73
N PRO A 59 -14.46 -0.96 5.58
CA PRO A 59 -15.56 -1.91 5.70
C PRO A 59 -16.58 -1.75 4.55
N VAL A 60 -16.11 -1.84 3.31
CA VAL A 60 -16.91 -1.77 2.09
C VAL A 60 -16.56 -2.94 1.18
N LYS A 61 -17.53 -3.40 0.39
CA LYS A 61 -17.24 -4.42 -0.63
C LYS A 61 -16.44 -3.81 -1.78
N PRO A 62 -15.55 -4.57 -2.44
CA PRO A 62 -14.86 -4.10 -3.64
C PRO A 62 -15.81 -3.58 -4.72
N ALA A 63 -16.96 -4.25 -4.90
CA ALA A 63 -18.00 -3.83 -5.84
C ALA A 63 -18.60 -2.44 -5.55
N GLU A 64 -18.64 -2.05 -4.28
CA GLU A 64 -19.18 -0.75 -3.84
C GLU A 64 -18.16 0.37 -4.05
N ALA A 65 -16.86 0.06 -3.93
CA ALA A 65 -15.77 1.00 -4.20
C ALA A 65 -15.40 1.04 -5.70
N ILE A 66 -15.62 -0.06 -6.42
CA ILE A 66 -15.16 -0.31 -7.79
C ILE A 66 -16.28 -1.03 -8.52
N SER A 67 -17.15 -0.26 -9.16
CA SER A 67 -18.39 -0.74 -9.80
C SER A 67 -18.18 -1.83 -10.85
N SER A 68 -16.98 -1.93 -11.42
CA SER A 68 -16.64 -2.90 -12.46
C SER A 68 -16.35 -4.31 -11.94
N LEU A 69 -16.10 -4.51 -10.64
CA LEU A 69 -15.62 -5.78 -10.08
C LEU A 69 -16.68 -6.86 -9.83
N GLY A 70 -17.95 -6.60 -10.18
CA GLY A 70 -19.03 -7.58 -10.02
C GLY A 70 -19.18 -8.08 -8.58
N ASN A 71 -19.20 -9.41 -8.37
CA ASN A 71 -19.39 -10.03 -7.06
C ASN A 71 -18.07 -10.45 -6.36
N TYR A 72 -16.95 -9.79 -6.66
CA TYR A 72 -15.67 -10.13 -6.02
C TYR A 72 -15.68 -9.86 -4.51
N GLU A 73 -15.41 -10.90 -3.71
CA GLU A 73 -15.42 -10.85 -2.24
C GLU A 73 -14.07 -10.48 -1.62
N GLY A 74 -13.26 -9.70 -2.33
CA GLY A 74 -11.99 -9.20 -1.81
C GLY A 74 -12.14 -8.09 -0.77
N LYS A 75 -11.01 -7.51 -0.40
CA LYS A 75 -10.93 -6.41 0.58
C LYS A 75 -10.42 -5.13 -0.07
N VAL A 76 -10.88 -3.99 0.45
CA VAL A 76 -10.45 -2.65 0.06
C VAL A 76 -9.73 -2.00 1.23
N PHE A 77 -8.62 -1.33 0.95
CA PHE A 77 -7.79 -0.65 1.93
C PHE A 77 -7.65 0.83 1.56
N VAL A 78 -7.33 1.66 2.54
CA VAL A 78 -6.80 3.01 2.29
C VAL A 78 -5.33 2.85 1.95
N GLY A 79 -4.91 3.24 0.75
CA GLY A 79 -3.50 3.20 0.34
C GLY A 79 -2.72 4.44 0.77
N GLY A 80 -3.39 5.59 0.90
CA GLY A 80 -2.83 6.83 1.43
C GLY A 80 -3.64 8.07 1.03
N PRO A 81 -3.18 9.28 1.39
CA PRO A 81 -3.94 10.51 1.19
C PRO A 81 -3.92 11.02 -0.26
N VAL A 82 -2.96 10.57 -1.08
CA VAL A 82 -2.76 11.10 -2.43
C VAL A 82 -3.70 10.41 -3.40
N GLN A 83 -4.38 11.20 -4.24
CA GLN A 83 -5.38 10.72 -5.21
C GLN A 83 -6.40 9.73 -4.61
N PRO A 84 -7.20 10.11 -3.60
CA PRO A 84 -8.04 9.18 -2.82
C PRO A 84 -9.17 8.51 -3.64
N ARG A 85 -9.41 8.97 -4.88
CA ARG A 85 -10.39 8.39 -5.80
C ARG A 85 -9.76 7.41 -6.81
N SER A 86 -8.44 7.37 -6.90
CA SER A 86 -7.71 6.44 -7.76
C SER A 86 -7.62 5.08 -7.07
N ILE A 87 -7.72 4.02 -7.88
CA ILE A 87 -7.66 2.64 -7.42
C ILE A 87 -6.30 2.06 -7.77
N PHE A 88 -5.64 1.50 -6.78
CA PHE A 88 -4.42 0.72 -6.93
C PHE A 88 -4.68 -0.71 -6.45
N TYR A 89 -3.83 -1.65 -6.85
CA TYR A 89 -3.96 -3.03 -6.40
C TYR A 89 -2.62 -3.73 -6.32
N LEU A 90 -2.53 -4.62 -5.33
CA LEU A 90 -1.46 -5.60 -5.18
C LEU A 90 -2.03 -6.98 -5.43
N HIS A 91 -1.24 -7.86 -6.03
CA HIS A 91 -1.70 -9.18 -6.37
C HIS A 91 -0.58 -10.22 -6.43
N THR A 92 -0.97 -11.49 -6.41
CA THR A 92 -0.07 -12.64 -6.54
C THR A 92 -0.20 -13.36 -7.89
N LEU A 93 -0.94 -12.75 -8.84
CA LEU A 93 -1.19 -13.33 -10.18
C LEU A 93 0.08 -13.44 -11.05
N GLY A 94 1.07 -12.57 -10.81
CA GLY A 94 2.32 -12.54 -11.57
C GLY A 94 2.08 -12.47 -13.08
N GLN A 95 2.73 -13.37 -13.83
CA GLN A 95 2.64 -13.42 -15.30
C GLN A 95 1.25 -13.74 -15.85
N ARG A 96 0.29 -14.19 -15.02
CA ARG A 96 -1.11 -14.37 -15.45
C ARG A 96 -1.78 -13.04 -15.78
N LEU A 97 -1.27 -11.94 -15.22
CA LEU A 97 -1.73 -10.58 -15.47
C LEU A 97 -0.64 -9.81 -16.23
N GLU A 98 -0.96 -9.36 -17.43
CA GLU A 98 -0.04 -8.62 -18.29
C GLU A 98 0.31 -7.26 -17.66
N GLY A 99 1.56 -6.82 -17.82
CA GLY A 99 2.04 -5.56 -17.26
C GLY A 99 2.29 -5.56 -15.75
N SER A 100 2.23 -6.73 -15.09
CA SER A 100 2.51 -6.86 -13.67
C SER A 100 3.97 -6.52 -13.34
N LEU A 101 4.18 -5.62 -12.38
CA LEU A 101 5.50 -5.20 -11.93
C LEU A 101 5.84 -5.86 -10.59
N PRO A 102 7.00 -6.54 -10.46
CA PRO A 102 7.38 -7.20 -9.21
C PRO A 102 7.73 -6.16 -8.13
N VAL A 103 7.24 -6.40 -6.90
CA VAL A 103 7.61 -5.63 -5.71
C VAL A 103 8.57 -6.43 -4.85
N ILE A 104 8.18 -7.65 -4.50
CA ILE A 104 8.98 -8.69 -3.84
C ILE A 104 8.59 -10.05 -4.42
N ASP A 105 9.28 -11.11 -4.02
CA ASP A 105 8.96 -12.47 -4.44
C ASP A 105 7.48 -12.79 -4.24
N HIS A 106 6.82 -13.18 -5.34
CA HIS A 106 5.40 -13.53 -5.42
C HIS A 106 4.40 -12.38 -5.15
N LEU A 107 4.84 -11.13 -5.05
CA LEU A 107 3.99 -9.96 -4.89
C LEU A 107 4.23 -8.94 -6.00
N TYR A 108 3.16 -8.54 -6.66
CA TYR A 108 3.18 -7.66 -7.81
C TYR A 108 2.23 -6.49 -7.62
N TRP A 109 2.49 -5.39 -8.32
CA TRP A 109 1.62 -4.24 -8.41
C TRP A 109 1.37 -3.84 -9.87
N GLY A 110 0.28 -3.12 -10.10
CA GLY A 110 -0.11 -2.71 -11.44
C GLY A 110 -0.56 -3.89 -12.31
N GLY A 111 -0.45 -3.73 -13.62
CA GLY A 111 -0.97 -4.67 -14.62
C GLY A 111 -2.17 -4.12 -15.39
N ASP A 112 -2.66 -4.90 -16.35
CA ASP A 112 -3.80 -4.54 -17.18
C ASP A 112 -5.11 -4.65 -16.37
N ALA A 113 -5.68 -3.49 -16.03
CA ALA A 113 -6.90 -3.44 -15.23
C ALA A 113 -8.12 -4.05 -15.95
N MET A 114 -8.18 -4.02 -17.29
CA MET A 114 -9.26 -4.64 -18.06
C MET A 114 -9.16 -6.16 -18.01
N GLN A 115 -7.96 -6.71 -18.19
CA GLN A 115 -7.69 -8.13 -18.06
C GLN A 115 -8.00 -8.63 -16.65
N LEU A 116 -7.52 -7.92 -15.62
CA LEU A 116 -7.83 -8.25 -14.23
C LEU A 116 -9.34 -8.34 -14.00
N ASN A 117 -10.09 -7.35 -14.49
CA ASN A 117 -11.53 -7.35 -14.35
C ASN A 117 -12.19 -8.56 -15.03
N GLN A 118 -11.76 -8.90 -16.25
CA GLN A 118 -12.26 -10.09 -16.95
C GLN A 118 -11.96 -11.39 -16.18
N MET A 119 -10.77 -11.53 -15.62
CA MET A 119 -10.40 -12.69 -14.80
C MET A 119 -11.28 -12.80 -13.54
N ILE A 120 -11.56 -11.67 -12.89
CA ILE A 120 -12.46 -11.59 -11.74
C ILE A 120 -13.89 -12.01 -12.13
N MET A 121 -14.43 -11.48 -13.23
CA MET A 121 -15.77 -11.82 -13.71
C MET A 121 -15.93 -13.30 -14.09
N LYS A 122 -14.85 -13.94 -14.56
CA LYS A 122 -14.80 -15.38 -14.86
C LYS A 122 -14.61 -16.26 -13.62
N GLY A 123 -14.38 -15.68 -12.44
CA GLY A 123 -14.09 -16.44 -11.22
C GLY A 123 -12.69 -17.06 -11.18
N GLU A 124 -11.75 -16.55 -11.99
CA GLU A 124 -10.37 -17.05 -12.07
C GLU A 124 -9.46 -16.45 -11.00
N VAL A 125 -9.95 -15.42 -10.29
CA VAL A 125 -9.25 -14.74 -9.19
C VAL A 125 -9.95 -15.07 -7.88
N LYS A 126 -9.24 -15.73 -6.98
CA LYS A 126 -9.73 -16.08 -5.64
C LYS A 126 -9.65 -14.87 -4.69
N PRO A 127 -10.54 -14.79 -3.70
CA PRO A 127 -10.39 -13.84 -2.60
C PRO A 127 -8.99 -13.97 -1.96
N GLY A 128 -8.26 -12.86 -1.91
CA GLY A 128 -6.91 -12.81 -1.35
C GLY A 128 -5.78 -12.85 -2.36
N GLU A 129 -6.02 -13.26 -3.62
CA GLU A 129 -5.02 -13.13 -4.70
C GLU A 129 -4.85 -11.67 -5.14
N VAL A 130 -5.83 -10.82 -4.88
CA VAL A 130 -5.83 -9.40 -5.21
C VAL A 130 -6.38 -8.59 -4.05
N ARG A 131 -5.69 -7.49 -3.72
CA ARG A 131 -6.08 -6.50 -2.72
C ARG A 131 -6.14 -5.13 -3.37
N PHE A 132 -7.25 -4.42 -3.15
CA PHE A 132 -7.48 -3.09 -3.71
C PHE A 132 -7.21 -1.99 -2.69
N PHE A 133 -6.77 -0.83 -3.18
CA PHE A 133 -6.38 0.32 -2.39
C PHE A 133 -6.96 1.60 -2.99
N LEU A 134 -7.50 2.47 -2.14
CA LEU A 134 -7.93 3.82 -2.49
C LEU A 134 -6.83 4.81 -2.16
N GLY A 135 -6.36 5.53 -3.19
CA GLY A 135 -5.22 6.42 -3.10
C GLY A 135 -3.91 5.72 -2.76
N TYR A 136 -2.87 6.52 -2.54
CA TYR A 136 -1.53 6.05 -2.23
C TYR A 136 -0.79 7.03 -1.30
N SER A 137 0.33 6.55 -0.75
CA SER A 137 1.30 7.35 -0.01
C SER A 137 2.46 7.70 -0.94
N GLY A 138 2.69 8.99 -1.15
CA GLY A 138 3.72 9.49 -2.07
C GLY A 138 4.68 10.43 -1.35
N TRP A 139 5.94 10.34 -1.74
CA TRP A 139 7.00 11.23 -1.30
C TRP A 139 7.68 11.86 -2.51
N SER A 140 7.86 13.18 -2.46
CA SER A 140 8.71 13.90 -3.42
C SER A 140 10.18 13.48 -3.30
N PRO A 141 11.03 13.82 -4.30
CA PRO A 141 12.46 13.54 -4.25
C PRO A 141 13.09 13.95 -2.91
N GLY A 142 13.77 13.02 -2.23
CA GLY A 142 14.47 13.25 -0.96
C GLY A 142 13.58 13.38 0.28
N GLN A 143 12.25 13.55 0.12
CA GLN A 143 11.35 13.80 1.24
C GLN A 143 11.33 12.64 2.24
N LEU A 144 11.26 11.40 1.76
CA LEU A 144 11.25 10.22 2.64
C LEU A 144 12.54 10.13 3.48
N GLN A 145 13.69 10.40 2.87
CA GLN A 145 14.97 10.37 3.57
C GLN A 145 15.08 11.48 4.60
N ASP A 146 14.48 12.63 4.34
CA ASP A 146 14.44 13.74 5.31
C ASP A 146 13.50 13.45 6.47
N GLU A 147 12.35 12.82 6.23
CA GLU A 147 11.43 12.35 7.26
C GLU A 147 12.11 11.31 8.17
N LEU A 148 12.75 10.28 7.59
CA LEU A 148 13.46 9.23 8.34
C LEU A 148 14.70 9.70 9.14
N LYS A 149 15.18 10.92 8.90
CA LYS A 149 16.28 11.52 9.68
C LYS A 149 15.77 12.42 10.81
N ARG A 150 14.56 12.94 10.67
CA ARG A 150 13.94 13.86 11.64
C ARG A 150 13.21 13.09 12.74
N ASP A 151 12.60 11.98 12.35
CA ASP A 151 11.79 11.08 13.18
C ASP A 151 12.59 9.79 13.45
#